data_AF-A0AAD7AW35-F1
#
_entry.id   AF-A0AAD7AW35-F1
#
_cell.length_a   1.000
_cell.length_b   1.000
_cell.length_c   1.000
_cell.angle_alpha   90.00
_cell.angle_beta   90.00
_cell.angle_gamma   90.00
#
_symmetry.space_group_name_H-M   'P 1'
#
loop_
_entity.id
_entity.type
_entity.pdbx_description
1 polymer ?
#
loop_
_entity_poly.entity_id
_entity_poly.type
_entity_poly.pdbx_seq_one_letter_code
_entity_poly.pdbx_strand_id
1 'polypeptide(L)'
;MPSPPTPIMGLAAYTVGSLLYGVYLDLFLTSMYILVKRSRGAHARPLYKSPMFVLGCALFVAVTGNWIITVIAEFNAFIFFEGGTAPQVYFANNRSAIQAAEWGTGIVTIVLNDYMMIYRLWVVWNYNKAIIVLPLLTWIGLIVCSTLAAIDSWGTVVTANIVIFIPVFVFIVVTNVYCTGCIGWKIWSITRICQPQNGTNLNVGDPLRILCACSP
;
A
#
# COMPACT_ATOMS: atom_id res chain seq x y z
N MET A 1 9.55 17.81 -30.30
CA MET A 1 8.21 17.25 -30.04
C MET A 1 7.52 18.20 -29.07
N PRO A 2 6.37 18.80 -29.40
CA PRO A 2 5.66 19.66 -28.46
C PRO A 2 5.21 18.78 -27.28
N SER A 3 5.59 19.16 -26.07
CA SER A 3 5.12 18.52 -24.85
C SER A 3 3.59 18.56 -24.83
N PRO A 4 2.91 17.46 -24.47
CA PRO A 4 1.46 17.47 -24.28
C PRO A 4 1.05 18.60 -23.32
N PRO A 5 -0.17 19.16 -23.45
CA PRO A 5 -0.65 20.20 -22.55
C PRO A 5 -0.64 19.65 -21.12
N THR A 6 0.23 20.21 -20.28
CA THR A 6 0.35 19.91 -18.84
C THR A 6 -0.98 19.79 -18.10
N PRO A 7 -2.05 20.58 -18.38
CA PRO A 7 -3.32 20.41 -17.68
C PRO A 7 -4.07 19.11 -18.00
N ILE A 8 -3.99 18.61 -19.22
CA ILE A 8 -4.73 17.40 -19.61
C ILE A 8 -4.16 16.18 -18.88
N MET A 9 -2.83 16.14 -18.71
CA MET A 9 -2.15 15.05 -18.01
C MET A 9 -2.49 15.01 -16.52
N GLY A 10 -2.50 16.16 -15.83
CA GLY A 10 -2.87 16.24 -14.41
C GLY A 10 -4.32 15.80 -14.16
N LEU A 11 -5.25 16.29 -14.99
CA LEU A 11 -6.66 15.90 -14.90
C LEU A 11 -6.88 14.41 -15.19
N ALA A 12 -6.16 13.85 -16.17
CA ALA A 12 -6.21 12.41 -16.45
C ALA A 12 -5.64 11.60 -15.28
N ALA A 13 -4.52 12.00 -14.69
CA ALA A 13 -3.94 11.32 -13.54
C ALA A 13 -4.89 11.38 -12.32
N TYR A 14 -5.53 12.53 -12.10
CA TYR A 14 -6.51 12.72 -11.02
C TYR A 14 -7.77 11.85 -11.18
N THR A 15 -8.34 11.79 -12.39
CA THR A 15 -9.54 10.96 -12.65
C THR A 15 -9.23 9.48 -12.46
N VAL A 16 -8.11 9.00 -12.98
CA VAL A 16 -7.65 7.62 -12.76
C VAL A 16 -7.39 7.37 -11.27
N GLY A 17 -6.71 8.28 -10.58
CA GLY A 17 -6.45 8.17 -9.14
C GLY A 17 -7.73 8.09 -8.29
N SER A 18 -8.76 8.85 -8.66
CA SER A 18 -10.06 8.83 -7.97
C SER A 18 -10.84 7.53 -8.20
N LEU A 19 -10.76 6.95 -9.40
CA LEU A 19 -11.31 5.62 -9.68
C LEU A 19 -10.61 4.53 -8.84
N LEU A 20 -9.27 4.57 -8.78
CA LEU A 20 -8.47 3.65 -7.97
C LEU A 20 -8.81 3.77 -6.47
N TYR A 21 -9.00 5.00 -5.97
CA TYR A 21 -9.45 5.22 -4.59
C TYR A 21 -10.83 4.61 -4.31
N GLY A 22 -11.77 4.71 -5.26
CA GLY A 22 -13.08 4.06 -5.16
C GLY A 22 -12.97 2.53 -5.02
N VAL A 23 -12.12 1.88 -5.82
CA VAL A 23 -11.86 0.44 -5.71
C VAL A 23 -11.21 0.09 -4.37
N TYR A 24 -10.28 0.91 -3.89
CA TYR A 24 -9.68 0.72 -2.57
C TYR A 24 -10.72 0.78 -1.44
N LEU A 25 -11.66 1.72 -1.52
CA LEU A 25 -12.78 1.85 -0.58
C LEU A 25 -13.62 0.57 -0.51
N ASP A 26 -13.98 0.00 -1.66
CA ASP A 26 -14.76 -1.23 -1.73
C ASP A 26 -14.02 -2.43 -1.09
N LEU A 27 -12.72 -2.56 -1.39
CA LEU A 27 -11.87 -3.59 -0.78
C LEU A 27 -11.78 -3.42 0.74
N PHE A 28 -11.66 -2.18 1.21
CA PHE A 28 -11.62 -1.88 2.65
C PHE A 28 -12.93 -2.26 3.33
N LEU A 29 -14.08 -1.88 2.76
CA LEU A 29 -15.41 -2.21 3.29
C LEU A 29 -15.64 -3.72 3.34
N THR A 30 -15.29 -4.43 2.27
CA THR A 30 -15.41 -5.89 2.20
C THR A 30 -14.51 -6.57 3.23
N SER A 31 -13.27 -6.11 3.38
CA SER A 31 -12.33 -6.62 4.40
C SER A 31 -12.85 -6.42 5.82
N MET A 32 -13.38 -5.23 6.12
CA MET A 32 -14.00 -4.93 7.41
C MET A 32 -15.23 -5.79 7.67
N TYR A 33 -16.10 -5.97 6.67
CA TYR A 33 -17.27 -6.83 6.77
C TYR A 33 -16.90 -8.28 7.12
N ILE A 34 -15.89 -8.84 6.42
CA ILE A 34 -15.39 -10.20 6.70
C ILE A 34 -14.83 -10.29 8.12
N LEU A 35 -14.07 -9.29 8.57
CA LEU A 35 -13.44 -9.32 9.89
C LEU A 35 -14.48 -9.23 11.02
N VAL A 36 -15.49 -8.38 10.87
CA VAL A 36 -16.63 -8.27 11.81
C VAL A 36 -17.45 -9.54 11.82
N LYS A 37 -17.68 -10.16 10.67
CA LYS A 37 -18.36 -11.46 10.59
C LYS A 37 -17.56 -12.55 11.31
N ARG A 38 -16.23 -12.57 11.14
CA ARG A 38 -15.33 -13.53 11.78
C ARG A 38 -15.25 -13.35 13.30
N SER A 39 -15.32 -12.11 13.79
CA SER A 39 -15.32 -11.83 15.23
C SER A 39 -16.64 -12.14 15.93
N ARG A 40 -17.70 -12.49 15.21
CA ARG A 40 -18.99 -12.90 15.79
C ARG A 40 -19.11 -14.43 15.98
N GLY A 41 -18.07 -15.20 15.64
CA GLY A 41 -18.05 -16.66 15.82
C GLY A 41 -17.74 -17.09 17.27
N ALA A 42 -17.98 -18.38 17.57
CA ALA A 42 -17.89 -18.97 18.92
C ALA A 42 -16.49 -18.90 19.59
N HIS A 43 -15.44 -18.47 18.90
CA HIS A 43 -14.08 -18.24 19.43
C HIS A 43 -13.63 -16.77 19.20
N ALA A 44 -14.57 -15.84 19.32
CA ALA A 44 -14.37 -14.41 19.09
C ALA A 44 -13.23 -13.85 19.96
N ARG A 45 -12.10 -13.54 19.32
CA ARG A 45 -11.13 -12.60 19.89
C ARG A 45 -11.64 -11.17 19.65
N PRO A 46 -11.39 -10.22 20.58
CA PRO A 46 -11.82 -8.85 20.38
C PRO A 46 -11.22 -8.25 19.10
N LEU A 47 -12.05 -7.60 18.27
CA LEU A 47 -11.65 -6.98 16.99
C LEU A 47 -10.44 -6.03 17.13
N TYR A 48 -10.43 -5.24 18.20
CA TYR A 48 -9.36 -4.27 18.49
C TYR A 48 -8.02 -4.93 18.85
N LYS A 49 -8.02 -6.21 19.24
CA LYS A 49 -6.78 -6.99 19.46
C LYS A 49 -6.25 -7.61 18.16
N SER A 50 -6.99 -7.51 17.05
CA SER A 50 -6.49 -7.96 15.76
C SER A 50 -5.59 -6.86 15.18
N PRO A 51 -4.26 -7.05 15.14
CA PRO A 51 -3.34 -6.05 14.55
C PRO A 51 -3.69 -5.75 13.09
N MET A 52 -4.28 -6.70 12.36
CA MET A 52 -4.79 -6.46 11.01
C MET A 52 -5.90 -5.39 10.92
N PHE A 53 -6.76 -5.30 11.94
CA PHE A 53 -7.81 -4.28 11.97
C PHE A 53 -7.21 -2.90 12.15
N VAL A 54 -6.34 -2.75 13.16
CA VAL A 54 -5.67 -1.49 13.48
C VAL A 54 -4.85 -1.00 12.29
N LEU A 55 -4.06 -1.88 11.66
CA LEU A 55 -3.27 -1.54 10.48
C LEU A 55 -4.14 -1.19 9.27
N GLY A 56 -5.25 -1.91 9.05
CA GLY A 56 -6.19 -1.60 7.98
C GLY A 56 -6.83 -0.22 8.16
N CYS A 57 -7.28 0.12 9.37
CA CYS A 57 -7.83 1.44 9.67
C CYS A 57 -6.79 2.55 9.53
N ALA A 58 -5.56 2.33 10.01
CA ALA A 58 -4.47 3.29 9.87
C ALA A 58 -4.14 3.56 8.40
N LEU A 59 -4.05 2.51 7.59
CA LEU A 59 -3.83 2.63 6.14
C LEU A 59 -4.99 3.36 5.46
N PHE A 60 -6.25 3.07 5.83
CA PHE A 60 -7.42 3.74 5.28
C PHE A 60 -7.40 5.26 5.51
N VAL A 61 -7.06 5.67 6.74
CA VAL A 61 -6.93 7.10 7.09
C VAL A 61 -5.79 7.74 6.29
N ALA A 62 -4.64 7.07 6.18
CA ALA A 62 -3.49 7.59 5.42
C ALA A 62 -3.80 7.77 3.93
N VAL A 63 -4.38 6.74 3.29
CA VAL A 63 -4.76 6.79 1.86
C VAL A 63 -5.81 7.88 1.62
N THR A 64 -6.82 7.98 2.48
CA THR A 64 -7.87 8.99 2.35
C THR A 64 -7.31 10.40 2.54
N GLY A 65 -6.44 10.61 3.54
CA GLY A 65 -5.76 11.88 3.75
C GLY A 65 -4.89 12.28 2.56
N ASN A 66 -4.10 11.34 2.02
CA ASN A 66 -3.29 11.58 0.83
C ASN A 66 -4.15 11.97 -0.37
N TRP A 67 -5.26 11.26 -0.62
CA TRP A 67 -6.18 11.59 -1.72
C TRP A 67 -6.78 12.99 -1.57
N ILE A 68 -7.24 13.37 -0.37
CA ILE A 68 -7.79 14.71 -0.10
C ILE A 68 -6.74 15.80 -0.36
N ILE A 69 -5.50 15.59 0.07
CA ILE A 69 -4.42 16.56 -0.14
C ILE A 69 -4.11 16.70 -1.63
N THR A 70 -4.01 15.60 -2.38
CA THR A 70 -3.83 15.64 -3.84
C THR A 70 -4.98 16.39 -4.52
N VAL A 71 -6.24 16.18 -4.09
CA VAL A 71 -7.38 16.97 -4.62
C VAL A 71 -7.14 18.47 -4.37
N ILE A 72 -6.82 18.86 -3.15
CA ILE A 72 -6.59 20.27 -2.80
C ILE A 72 -5.39 20.85 -3.58
N ALA A 73 -4.32 20.07 -3.78
CA ALA A 73 -3.14 20.48 -4.53
C ALA A 73 -3.46 20.75 -6.00
N GLU A 74 -4.20 19.86 -6.65
CA GLU A 74 -4.61 19.99 -8.06
C GLU A 74 -5.59 21.15 -8.26
N PHE A 75 -6.56 21.32 -7.37
CA PHE A 75 -7.47 22.48 -7.43
C PHE A 75 -6.72 23.80 -7.25
N ASN A 76 -5.73 23.86 -6.34
CA ASN A 76 -4.87 25.04 -6.20
C ASN A 76 -4.02 25.30 -7.43
N ALA A 77 -3.44 24.26 -8.03
CA ALA A 77 -2.60 24.37 -9.21
C ALA A 77 -3.37 24.86 -10.44
N PHE A 78 -4.61 24.38 -10.65
CA PHE A 78 -5.37 24.66 -11.87
C PHE A 78 -6.34 25.84 -11.78
N ILE A 79 -6.89 26.14 -10.60
CA ILE A 79 -7.95 27.15 -10.46
C ILE A 79 -7.42 28.41 -9.76
N PHE A 80 -6.67 28.26 -8.67
CA PHE A 80 -6.30 29.38 -7.80
C PHE A 80 -4.95 30.01 -8.15
N PHE A 81 -4.01 29.25 -8.74
CA PHE A 81 -2.70 29.75 -9.10
C PHE A 81 -2.71 30.48 -10.45
N GLU A 82 -2.41 31.79 -10.44
CA GLU A 82 -2.34 32.68 -11.62
C GLU A 82 -3.52 32.54 -12.61
N GLY A 83 -4.73 32.30 -12.11
CA GLY A 83 -5.92 32.11 -12.94
C GLY A 83 -5.84 30.92 -13.93
N GLY A 84 -5.01 29.91 -13.63
CA GLY A 84 -4.83 28.72 -14.47
C GLY A 84 -3.84 28.91 -15.64
N THR A 85 -3.12 30.03 -15.70
CA THR A 85 -2.22 30.33 -16.84
C THR A 85 -0.84 29.68 -16.75
N ALA A 86 -0.38 29.27 -15.56
CA ALA A 86 0.95 28.69 -15.37
C ALA A 86 1.04 27.55 -14.32
N PRO A 87 0.31 26.43 -14.50
CA PRO A 87 0.33 25.31 -13.53
C PRO A 87 1.73 24.69 -13.37
N GLN A 88 2.55 24.71 -14.42
CA GLN A 88 3.94 24.23 -14.37
C GLN A 88 4.83 24.98 -13.36
N VAL A 89 4.56 26.26 -13.09
CA VAL A 89 5.34 27.06 -12.14
C VAL A 89 4.96 26.70 -10.70
N TYR A 90 3.69 26.35 -10.45
CA TYR A 90 3.24 25.85 -9.16
C TYR A 90 3.89 24.51 -8.83
N PHE A 91 3.87 23.56 -9.76
CA PHE A 91 4.52 22.25 -9.59
C PHE A 91 6.05 22.31 -9.58
N ALA A 92 6.67 23.31 -10.21
CA ALA A 92 8.10 23.54 -10.11
C ALA A 92 8.50 24.14 -8.75
N ASN A 93 7.56 24.77 -8.04
CA ASN A 93 7.79 25.36 -6.73
C ASN A 93 7.51 24.34 -5.61
N ASN A 94 8.45 23.42 -5.39
CA ASN A 94 8.40 22.39 -4.34
C ASN A 94 8.28 22.92 -2.90
N ARG A 95 8.31 24.24 -2.70
CA ARG A 95 8.30 24.89 -1.38
C ARG A 95 6.91 25.18 -0.82
N SER A 96 5.84 24.88 -1.55
CA SER A 96 4.49 25.07 -1.00
C SER A 96 4.20 24.05 0.10
N ALA A 97 3.58 24.50 1.19
CA ALA A 97 3.22 23.63 2.32
C ALA A 97 2.28 22.48 1.90
N ILE A 98 1.49 22.69 0.84
CA ILE A 98 0.57 21.69 0.28
C ILE A 98 1.35 20.58 -0.44
N GLN A 99 2.35 20.93 -1.26
CA GLN A 99 3.22 19.92 -1.88
C GLN A 99 4.02 19.15 -0.83
N ALA A 100 4.49 19.82 0.24
CA ALA A 100 5.10 19.15 1.39
C ALA A 100 4.21 18.07 1.99
N ALA A 101 2.95 18.44 2.23
CA ALA A 101 1.97 17.56 2.83
C ALA A 101 1.69 16.38 1.91
N GLU A 102 1.54 16.61 0.60
CA GLU A 102 1.28 15.56 -0.40
C GLU A 102 2.41 14.52 -0.43
N TRP A 103 3.66 14.97 -0.55
CA TRP A 103 4.82 14.08 -0.52
C TRP A 103 4.93 13.32 0.81
N GLY A 104 4.73 14.03 1.94
CA GLY A 104 4.78 13.43 3.27
C GLY A 104 3.72 12.36 3.48
N THR A 105 2.45 12.66 3.16
CA THR A 105 1.36 11.70 3.30
C THR A 105 1.48 10.53 2.32
N GLY A 106 2.04 10.76 1.14
CA GLY A 106 2.33 9.71 0.16
C GLY A 106 3.34 8.70 0.71
N ILE A 107 4.46 9.18 1.26
CA ILE A 107 5.49 8.34 1.88
C ILE A 107 4.90 7.56 3.06
N VAL A 108 4.13 8.20 3.95
CA VAL A 108 3.48 7.53 5.09
C VAL A 108 2.56 6.41 4.61
N THR A 109 1.81 6.64 3.53
CA THR A 109 0.90 5.64 2.95
C THR A 109 1.67 4.42 2.43
N ILE A 110 2.78 4.64 1.72
CA ILE A 110 3.65 3.56 1.21
C ILE A 110 4.26 2.77 2.37
N VAL A 111 4.80 3.46 3.37
CA VAL A 111 5.44 2.85 4.54
C VAL A 111 4.45 1.98 5.32
N LEU A 112 3.23 2.46 5.54
CA LEU A 112 2.16 1.69 6.19
C LEU A 112 1.71 0.48 5.37
N ASN A 113 1.66 0.61 4.04
CA ASN A 113 1.30 -0.47 3.14
C ASN A 113 2.35 -1.60 3.20
N ASP A 114 3.63 -1.26 3.02
CA ASP A 114 4.73 -2.22 3.10
C ASP A 114 4.77 -2.90 4.47
N TYR A 115 4.58 -2.15 5.56
CA TYR A 115 4.51 -2.71 6.91
C TYR A 115 3.39 -3.74 7.06
N MET A 116 2.20 -3.44 6.53
CA MET A 116 1.07 -4.37 6.54
C MET A 116 1.37 -5.66 5.76
N MET A 117 2.09 -5.55 4.64
CA MET A 117 2.50 -6.71 3.84
C MET A 117 3.59 -7.55 4.54
N ILE A 118 4.56 -6.91 5.19
CA ILE A 118 5.58 -7.58 6.01
C ILE A 118 4.92 -8.32 7.18
N TYR A 119 3.96 -7.69 7.84
CA TYR A 119 3.18 -8.33 8.92
C TYR A 119 2.44 -9.58 8.42
N ARG A 120 1.82 -9.51 7.24
CA ARG A 120 1.16 -10.67 6.61
C ARG A 120 2.14 -11.81 6.34
N LEU A 121 3.30 -11.49 5.76
CA LEU A 121 4.34 -12.48 5.48
C LEU A 121 4.81 -13.18 6.76
N TRP A 122 4.98 -12.43 7.85
CA TRP A 122 5.39 -12.98 9.15
C TRP A 122 4.39 -13.98 9.74
N VAL A 123 3.11 -13.65 9.67
CA VAL A 123 2.04 -14.53 10.15
C VAL A 123 1.96 -15.80 9.29
N VAL A 124 2.07 -15.67 7.96
CA VAL A 124 2.00 -16.79 7.01
C VAL A 124 3.17 -17.79 7.19
N TRP A 125 4.33 -17.32 7.62
CA TRP A 125 5.51 -18.16 7.87
C TRP A 125 5.65 -18.61 9.33
N ASN A 126 4.57 -18.59 10.10
CA ASN A 126 4.53 -19.02 11.50
C ASN A 126 5.66 -18.38 12.34
N TYR A 127 5.82 -17.07 12.21
CA TYR A 127 6.78 -16.28 12.98
C TYR A 127 8.27 -16.51 12.68
N ASN A 128 8.62 -17.21 11.59
CA ASN A 128 10.02 -17.44 11.21
C ASN A 128 10.72 -16.12 10.80
N LYS A 129 11.71 -15.71 11.60
CA LYS A 129 12.42 -14.42 11.44
C LYS A 129 13.33 -14.37 10.22
N ALA A 130 13.83 -15.51 9.72
CA ALA A 130 14.83 -15.54 8.66
C ALA A 130 14.37 -14.90 7.34
N ILE A 131 13.08 -14.99 7.04
CA ILE A 131 12.50 -14.54 5.75
C ILE A 131 12.11 -13.06 5.78
N ILE A 132 12.03 -12.48 6.98
CA ILE A 132 11.57 -11.10 7.18
C ILE A 132 12.74 -10.13 7.26
N VAL A 133 13.96 -10.62 7.48
CA VAL A 133 15.17 -9.79 7.50
C VAL A 133 15.30 -8.98 6.21
N LEU A 134 15.05 -9.60 5.05
CA LEU A 134 15.19 -8.94 3.76
C LEU A 134 14.11 -7.86 3.51
N PRO A 135 12.80 -8.13 3.72
CA PRO A 135 11.75 -7.11 3.70
C PRO A 135 11.97 -5.98 4.72
N LEU A 136 12.46 -6.28 5.92
CA LEU A 136 12.73 -5.25 6.93
C LEU A 136 13.92 -4.36 6.54
N LEU A 137 14.99 -4.95 6.01
CA LEU A 137 16.16 -4.19 5.58
C LEU A 137 15.82 -3.22 4.45
N THR A 138 15.05 -3.69 3.47
CA THR A 138 14.57 -2.87 2.35
C THR A 138 13.59 -1.78 2.81
N TRP A 139 12.72 -2.08 3.78
CA TRP A 139 11.81 -1.09 4.37
C TRP A 139 12.53 0.00 5.16
N ILE A 140 13.56 -0.35 5.95
CA ILE A 140 14.42 0.63 6.62
C ILE A 140 15.17 1.47 5.59
N GLY A 141 15.70 0.84 4.53
CA GLY A 141 16.36 1.52 3.41
C GLY A 141 15.44 2.54 2.74
N LEU A 142 14.17 2.20 2.56
CA LEU A 142 13.15 3.09 2.02
C LEU A 142 12.92 4.31 2.91
N ILE A 143 12.79 4.12 4.23
CA ILE A 143 12.59 5.24 5.18
C ILE A 143 13.79 6.19 5.17
N VAL A 144 15.01 5.64 5.22
CA VAL A 144 16.24 6.44 5.20
C VAL A 144 16.35 7.22 3.89
N CYS A 145 16.18 6.54 2.75
CA CYS A 145 16.29 7.17 1.45
C CYS A 145 15.20 8.22 1.20
N SER A 146 13.97 7.96 1.66
CA SER A 146 12.86 8.92 1.57
C SER A 146 13.09 10.14 2.45
N THR A 147 13.68 9.98 3.64
CA THR A 147 14.02 11.10 4.53
C THR A 147 15.12 11.97 3.93
N LEU A 148 16.13 11.35 3.31
CA LEU A 148 17.18 12.07 2.58
C LEU A 148 16.61 12.84 1.38
N ALA A 149 15.72 12.22 0.60
CA ALA A 149 15.03 12.86 -0.51
C ALA A 149 14.19 14.08 -0.06
N ALA A 150 13.52 13.96 1.08
CA ALA A 150 12.78 15.06 1.67
C ALA A 150 13.72 16.22 2.03
N ILE A 151 14.81 15.96 2.76
CA ILE A 151 15.77 17.01 3.17
C ILE A 151 16.36 17.74 1.96
N ASP A 152 16.73 17.01 0.90
CA ASP A 152 17.28 17.58 -0.33
C ASP A 152 16.25 18.48 -1.05
N SER A 153 14.98 18.07 -1.06
CA SER A 153 13.89 18.83 -1.65
C SER A 153 13.60 20.16 -0.93
N TRP A 154 13.94 20.28 0.36
CA TRP A 154 13.79 21.50 1.17
C TRP A 154 15.06 22.36 1.25
N GLY A 155 16.22 21.81 0.92
CA GLY A 155 17.53 22.48 1.00
C GLY A 155 17.88 23.37 -0.20
N THR A 156 19.00 24.10 -0.09
CA THR A 156 19.60 24.89 -1.18
C THR A 156 20.48 24.07 -2.12
N VAL A 157 20.69 22.78 -1.82
CA VAL A 157 21.50 21.87 -2.65
C VAL A 157 20.60 21.38 -3.79
N VAL A 158 20.27 22.30 -4.70
CA VAL A 158 19.53 22.02 -5.92
C VAL A 158 20.44 21.24 -6.86
N THR A 159 20.65 19.98 -6.53
CA THR A 159 20.88 18.98 -7.56
C THR A 159 19.59 18.20 -7.58
N ALA A 160 18.69 18.55 -8.50
CA ALA A 160 17.51 17.75 -8.81
C ALA A 160 17.97 16.37 -9.28
N ASN A 161 18.39 15.53 -8.32
CA ASN A 161 19.11 14.32 -8.62
C ASN A 161 18.08 13.20 -8.62
N ILE A 162 17.61 12.88 -9.82
CA ILE A 162 16.97 11.62 -10.19
C ILE A 162 17.65 10.42 -9.48
N VAL A 163 18.96 10.54 -9.20
CA VAL A 163 19.78 9.60 -8.44
C VAL A 163 19.23 9.22 -7.06
N ILE A 164 18.53 10.11 -6.34
CA ILE A 164 17.97 9.78 -5.01
C ILE A 164 16.60 9.08 -5.14
N PHE A 165 15.84 9.38 -6.19
CA PHE A 165 14.52 8.76 -6.40
C PHE A 165 14.60 7.34 -6.96
N ILE A 166 15.56 7.05 -7.83
CA ILE A 166 15.78 5.70 -8.38
C ILE A 166 15.85 4.62 -7.28
N PRO A 167 16.69 4.72 -6.24
CA PRO A 167 16.78 3.69 -5.21
C PRO A 167 15.47 3.54 -4.43
N VAL A 168 14.71 4.61 -4.17
CA VAL A 168 13.39 4.53 -3.52
C VAL A 168 12.45 3.63 -4.33
N PHE A 169 12.34 3.87 -5.65
CA PHE A 169 11.50 3.04 -6.52
C PHE A 169 11.97 1.59 -6.58
N VAL A 170 13.28 1.37 -6.66
CA VAL A 170 13.85 0.01 -6.67
C VAL A 170 13.51 -0.73 -5.38
N PHE A 171 13.67 -0.09 -4.22
CA PHE A 171 13.32 -0.73 -2.94
C PHE A 171 11.83 -1.05 -2.86
N ILE A 172 10.94 -0.13 -3.26
CA ILE A 172 9.49 -0.37 -3.29
C ILE A 172 9.17 -1.60 -4.14
N VAL A 173 9.67 -1.65 -5.39
CA VAL A 173 9.37 -2.75 -6.31
C VAL A 173 9.92 -4.07 -5.79
N VAL A 174 11.16 -4.08 -5.31
CA VAL A 174 11.79 -5.30 -4.76
C VAL A 174 11.02 -5.82 -3.56
N THR A 175 10.64 -4.96 -2.61
CA THR A 175 9.89 -5.37 -1.42
C THR A 175 8.51 -5.90 -1.78
N ASN A 176 7.81 -5.26 -2.72
CA ASN A 176 6.49 -5.67 -3.18
C ASN A 176 6.49 -6.97 -3.96
N VAL A 177 7.43 -7.14 -4.89
CA VAL A 177 7.56 -8.38 -5.67
C VAL A 177 8.00 -9.53 -4.77
N TYR A 178 8.98 -9.31 -3.89
CA TYR A 178 9.47 -10.33 -2.98
C TYR A 178 8.37 -10.80 -2.02
N CYS A 179 7.69 -9.88 -1.33
CA CYS A 179 6.66 -10.25 -0.38
C CYS A 179 5.47 -10.94 -1.07
N THR A 180 5.02 -10.43 -2.21
CA THR A 180 3.92 -11.04 -2.98
C THR A 180 4.29 -12.43 -3.46
N GLY A 181 5.51 -12.61 -3.99
CA GLY A 181 6.03 -13.90 -4.44
C GLY A 181 6.13 -14.92 -3.30
N CYS A 182 6.68 -14.53 -2.15
CA CYS A 182 6.80 -15.41 -0.99
C CYS A 182 5.44 -15.80 -0.39
N ILE A 183 4.48 -14.87 -0.34
CA ILE A 183 3.10 -15.15 0.09
C ILE A 183 2.44 -16.12 -0.89
N GLY A 184 2.51 -15.84 -2.19
CA GLY A 184 1.92 -16.69 -3.22
C GLY A 184 2.51 -18.10 -3.22
N TRP A 185 3.83 -18.22 -3.12
CA TRP A 185 4.52 -19.51 -3.07
C TRP A 185 4.14 -20.32 -1.83
N LYS A 186 4.00 -19.68 -0.67
CA LYS A 186 3.57 -20.37 0.56
C LYS A 186 2.12 -20.85 0.48
N ILE A 187 1.22 -20.03 -0.05
CA ILE A 187 -0.18 -20.43 -0.28
C ILE A 187 -0.25 -21.62 -1.24
N TRP A 188 0.52 -21.57 -2.34
CA TRP A 188 0.59 -22.66 -3.30
C TRP A 188 1.19 -23.94 -2.69
N SER A 189 2.24 -23.82 -1.88
CA SER A 189 2.83 -24.95 -1.15
C SER A 189 1.82 -25.59 -0.18
N ILE A 190 1.07 -24.79 0.58
CA ILE A 190 0.03 -25.30 1.48
C ILE A 190 -1.10 -25.95 0.67
N THR A 191 -1.54 -25.34 -0.42
CA THR A 191 -2.60 -25.88 -1.29
C THR A 191 -2.18 -27.19 -1.95
N ARG A 192 -0.91 -27.34 -2.31
CA ARG A 192 -0.32 -28.58 -2.84
C ARG A 192 -0.26 -29.69 -1.79
N ILE A 193 0.06 -29.36 -0.54
CA ILE A 193 0.13 -30.34 0.57
C ILE A 193 -1.28 -30.74 1.01
N CYS A 194 -2.22 -29.80 1.02
CA CYS A 194 -3.62 -30.01 1.38
C CYS A 194 -4.51 -30.40 0.20
N GLN A 195 -3.94 -30.66 -0.99
CA GLN A 195 -4.71 -31.15 -2.14
C GLN A 195 -5.32 -32.49 -1.71
N PRO A 196 -6.65 -32.58 -1.52
CA PRO A 196 -7.26 -33.84 -1.16
C PRO A 196 -7.02 -34.80 -2.31
N GLN A 197 -6.73 -36.06 -2.00
CA GLN A 197 -7.01 -37.18 -2.89
C GLN A 197 -8.49 -37.11 -3.29
N ASN A 198 -8.84 -36.30 -4.28
CA ASN A 198 -10.20 -36.19 -4.81
C ASN A 198 -10.25 -36.79 -6.21
N GLY A 199 -9.79 -38.05 -6.27
CA GLY A 199 -10.01 -38.98 -7.37
C GLY A 199 -10.91 -40.15 -6.97
N THR A 200 -11.55 -40.12 -5.79
CA THR A 200 -12.49 -41.15 -5.36
C THR A 200 -13.71 -40.52 -4.70
N ASN A 201 -14.77 -40.39 -5.49
CA ASN A 201 -16.18 -40.37 -5.11
C ASN A 201 -16.46 -40.41 -3.60
N LEU A 202 -16.62 -39.25 -2.95
CA LEU A 202 -17.19 -39.18 -1.62
C LEU A 202 -18.31 -38.14 -1.59
N ASN A 203 -19.49 -38.66 -1.29
CA ASN A 203 -20.76 -37.99 -1.21
C ASN A 203 -20.70 -36.66 -0.44
N VAL A 204 -21.41 -35.69 -1.00
CA VAL A 204 -21.72 -34.38 -0.45
C VAL A 204 -22.45 -34.57 0.89
N GLY A 205 -21.72 -34.51 2.01
CA GLY A 205 -22.29 -34.82 3.33
C GLY A 205 -21.77 -33.98 4.49
N ASP A 206 -20.45 -33.80 4.65
CA ASP A 206 -19.93 -33.26 5.91
C ASP A 206 -18.75 -32.30 5.76
N PRO A 207 -18.97 -30.97 5.79
CA PRO A 207 -17.90 -29.96 5.79
C PRO A 207 -17.08 -29.94 7.09
N LEU A 208 -17.49 -30.66 8.14
CA LEU A 208 -16.83 -30.70 9.44
C LEU A 208 -15.56 -31.58 9.48
N ARG A 209 -15.36 -32.50 8.53
CA ARG A 209 -14.14 -33.34 8.49
C ARG A 209 -12.93 -32.69 7.84
N ILE A 210 -13.12 -31.65 7.02
CA ILE A 210 -12.03 -30.93 6.34
C ILE A 210 -11.27 -30.05 7.34
N LEU A 211 -11.92 -29.59 8.41
CA LEU A 211 -11.29 -28.78 9.46
C LEU A 211 -10.41 -29.61 10.41
N CYS A 212 -10.63 -30.92 10.56
CA CYS A 212 -9.81 -31.77 11.45
C CYS A 212 -8.53 -32.31 10.79
N ALA A 213 -8.46 -32.41 9.46
CA ALA A 213 -7.27 -32.94 8.78
C ALA A 213 -6.15 -31.90 8.59
N CYS A 214 -6.40 -30.64 8.94
CA CYS A 214 -5.49 -29.52 8.70
C CYS A 214 -5.07 -28.79 9.99
N SER A 215 -5.04 -29.50 11.13
CA SER A 215 -4.32 -29.06 12.31
C SER A 215 -3.04 -29.86 12.45
N PRO A 216 -1.84 -29.25 12.48
CA PRO A 216 -0.73 -29.84 13.22
C PRO A 216 -1.06 -29.92 14.71
#